data_AF-A0A7X5ZYD5-F1
#
_entry.id   AF-A0A7X5ZYD5-F1
#
_cell.length_a   1.000
_cell.length_b   1.000
_cell.length_c   1.000
_cell.angle_alpha   90.00
_cell.angle_beta   90.00
_cell.angle_gamma   90.00
#
_symmetry.space_group_name_H-M   'P 1'
#
loop_
_entity.id
_entity.type
_entity.pdbx_description
1 polymer ?
#
loop_
_entity_poly.entity_id
_entity_poly.type
_entity_poly.pdbx_seq_one_letter_code
_entity_poly.pdbx_strand_id
1 'polypeptide(L)'
;MGFNGWMESVTGADHDAAMITAIAENRRATDAYEELMQDDDFQRRVMAFSQLWPVLNVRDVRQKLGRDAFWAQDRDELFDRRRRVGVRMQPVGWTDGDVPTWPQLLRTIYCVRCNLFHGAKSPQHGRDRDLVRRSGRILRMFIERGRCFEWTD
;
A
#
# COMPACT_ATOMS: atom_id res chain seq x y z
N MET A 1 17.98 -5.51 -7.47
CA MET A 1 17.45 -6.27 -6.31
C MET A 1 16.02 -5.81 -6.08
N GLY A 2 15.04 -6.72 -6.07
CA GLY A 2 13.62 -6.38 -5.92
C GLY A 2 13.26 -6.12 -4.45
N PHE A 3 12.20 -5.35 -4.21
CA PHE A 3 11.71 -5.03 -2.86
C PHE A 3 11.56 -6.26 -1.96
N ASN A 4 10.97 -7.35 -2.47
CA ASN A 4 10.83 -8.60 -1.73
C ASN A 4 12.17 -9.22 -1.33
N GLY A 5 13.18 -9.17 -2.19
CA GLY A 5 14.51 -9.70 -1.85
C GLY A 5 15.23 -8.87 -0.79
N TRP A 6 14.99 -7.55 -0.75
CA TRP A 6 15.44 -6.73 0.37
C TRP A 6 14.71 -7.11 1.66
N MET A 7 13.37 -7.22 1.62
CA MET A 7 12.57 -7.57 2.80
C MET A 7 12.95 -8.94 3.38
N GLU A 8 13.15 -9.93 2.52
CA GLU A 8 13.59 -11.28 2.91
C GLU A 8 14.95 -11.21 3.60
N SER A 9 15.89 -10.43 3.05
CA SER A 9 17.21 -10.24 3.63
C SER A 9 17.19 -9.56 5.00
N VAL A 10 16.29 -8.60 5.25
CA VAL A 10 16.24 -7.87 6.54
C VAL A 10 15.31 -8.50 7.57
N THR A 11 14.40 -9.39 7.16
CA THR A 11 13.45 -10.03 8.10
C THR A 11 13.73 -11.50 8.35
N GLY A 12 14.46 -12.17 7.45
CA GLY A 12 14.64 -13.63 7.49
C GLY A 12 13.36 -14.44 7.30
N ALA A 13 12.24 -13.79 6.94
CA ALA A 13 10.94 -14.44 6.77
C ALA A 13 10.71 -14.89 5.32
N ASP A 14 10.06 -16.03 5.17
CA ASP A 14 9.78 -16.75 3.91
C ASP A 14 8.40 -16.43 3.31
N HIS A 15 7.57 -15.68 4.04
CA HIS A 15 6.23 -15.30 3.62
C HIS A 15 6.04 -13.78 3.61
N ASP A 16 5.56 -13.25 2.48
CA ASP A 16 5.32 -11.81 2.27
C ASP A 16 4.53 -11.13 3.39
N ALA A 17 3.51 -11.80 3.94
CA ALA A 17 2.69 -11.23 5.02
C ALA A 17 3.49 -11.07 6.34
N ALA A 18 4.39 -12.01 6.62
CA ALA A 18 5.28 -11.95 7.78
C ALA A 18 6.35 -10.87 7.57
N MET A 19 6.98 -10.84 6.39
CA MET A 19 7.94 -9.80 6.00
C MET A 19 7.37 -8.38 6.16
N ILE A 20 6.16 -8.15 5.62
CA ILE A 20 5.50 -6.84 5.68
C ILE A 20 5.14 -6.46 7.12
N THR A 21 4.71 -7.43 7.94
CA THR A 21 4.39 -7.18 9.35
C THR A 21 5.65 -6.78 10.11
N ALA A 22 6.74 -7.56 9.96
CA ALA A 22 8.02 -7.28 10.60
C ALA A 22 8.56 -5.90 10.21
N ILE A 23 8.51 -5.52 8.93
CA ILE A 23 9.01 -4.22 8.47
C ILE A 23 8.08 -3.08 8.86
N ALA A 24 6.75 -3.28 8.88
CA ALA A 24 5.81 -2.27 9.36
C ALA A 24 6.04 -1.93 10.82
N GLU A 25 6.47 -2.89 11.63
CA GLU A 25 6.72 -2.76 13.07
C GLU A 25 8.19 -2.47 13.39
N ASN A 26 9.06 -2.44 12.37
CA ASN A 26 10.48 -2.19 12.53
C ASN A 26 10.73 -0.70 12.86
N ARG A 27 11.40 -0.45 13.99
CA ARG A 27 11.71 0.90 14.45
C ARG A 27 12.64 1.64 13.49
N ARG A 28 13.71 1.00 13.00
CA ARG A 28 14.65 1.60 12.05
C ARG A 28 13.95 2.05 10.76
N ALA A 29 12.99 1.27 10.27
CA ALA A 29 12.18 1.62 9.11
C ALA A 29 11.22 2.78 9.37
N THR A 30 10.64 2.83 10.58
CA THR A 30 9.79 3.94 11.02
C THR A 30 10.59 5.23 11.13
N ASP A 31 11.74 5.20 11.82
CA ASP A 31 12.63 6.35 11.99
C ASP A 31 13.13 6.88 10.63
N ALA A 32 13.54 5.98 9.73
CA ALA A 32 13.96 6.36 8.38
C ALA A 32 12.82 6.98 7.54
N TYR A 33 11.58 6.50 7.73
CA TYR A 33 10.41 7.09 7.09
C TYR A 33 10.14 8.50 7.64
N GLU A 34 10.17 8.68 8.96
CA GLU A 34 9.94 9.97 9.61
C GLU A 34 11.01 11.01 9.22
N GLU A 35 12.27 10.60 9.10
CA GLU A 35 13.35 11.42 8.57
C GLU A 35 13.08 11.82 7.11
N LEU A 36 12.72 10.86 6.24
CA LEU A 36 12.39 11.16 4.84
C LEU A 36 11.14 12.02 4.68
N MET A 37 10.20 11.98 5.63
CA MET A 37 9.03 12.86 5.62
C MET A 37 9.38 14.34 5.87
N GLN A 38 10.62 14.66 6.26
CA GLN A 38 11.14 16.03 6.29
C GLN A 38 11.62 16.53 4.91
N ASP A 39 11.77 15.64 3.91
CA ASP A 39 12.08 16.02 2.53
C ASP A 39 10.81 16.39 1.76
N ASP A 40 10.73 17.64 1.29
CA ASP A 40 9.56 18.18 0.58
C ASP A 40 9.13 17.36 -0.65
N ASP A 41 10.07 16.73 -1.38
CA ASP A 41 9.72 15.91 -2.54
C ASP A 41 9.10 14.57 -2.12
N PHE A 42 9.67 13.91 -1.12
CA PHE A 42 9.14 12.67 -0.59
C PHE A 42 7.78 12.88 0.08
N GLN A 43 7.66 13.90 0.94
CA GLN A 43 6.42 14.24 1.63
C GLN A 43 5.30 14.52 0.63
N ARG A 44 5.53 15.38 -0.38
CA ARG A 44 4.52 15.69 -1.41
C ARG A 44 4.05 14.44 -2.15
N ARG A 45 4.94 13.46 -2.38
CA ARG A 45 4.59 12.20 -3.06
C ARG A 45 3.73 11.30 -2.18
N VAL A 46 4.08 11.18 -0.90
CA VAL A 46 3.29 10.41 0.07
C VAL A 46 1.91 11.03 0.23
N MET A 47 1.81 12.34 0.41
CA MET A 47 0.53 13.05 0.51
C MET A 47 -0.28 12.95 -0.79
N ALA A 48 0.34 13.07 -1.96
CA ALA A 48 -0.37 12.85 -3.22
C ALA A 48 -0.83 11.40 -3.42
N PHE A 49 -0.14 10.41 -2.83
CA PHE A 49 -0.56 9.03 -2.86
C PHE A 49 -1.71 8.75 -1.88
N SER A 50 -1.75 9.40 -0.72
CA SER A 50 -2.83 9.23 0.26
C SER A 50 -4.18 9.73 -0.25
N GLN A 51 -4.19 10.68 -1.19
CA GLN A 51 -5.41 11.10 -1.92
C GLN A 51 -6.08 9.99 -2.75
N LEU A 52 -5.38 8.87 -2.98
CA LEU A 52 -5.92 7.68 -3.65
C LEU A 52 -6.42 6.63 -2.66
N TRP A 53 -6.47 6.94 -1.36
CA TRP A 53 -6.92 6.02 -0.33
C TRP A 53 -8.43 6.20 -0.05
N PRO A 54 -9.13 5.17 0.46
CA PRO A 54 -8.63 3.83 0.77
C PRO A 54 -8.47 2.94 -0.48
N VAL A 55 -7.67 1.89 -0.34
CA VAL A 55 -7.45 0.83 -1.34
C VAL A 55 -8.17 -0.44 -0.86
N LEU A 56 -9.18 -0.87 -1.62
CA LEU A 56 -9.94 -2.09 -1.33
C LEU A 56 -9.10 -3.34 -1.62
N ASN A 57 -9.23 -4.39 -0.81
CA ASN A 57 -8.65 -5.69 -1.11
C ASN A 57 -9.50 -6.39 -2.20
N VAL A 58 -8.97 -6.51 -3.42
CA VAL A 58 -9.71 -7.05 -4.57
C VAL A 58 -10.14 -8.50 -4.36
N ARG A 59 -9.32 -9.32 -3.70
CA ARG A 59 -9.66 -10.71 -3.39
C ARG A 59 -10.86 -10.77 -2.44
N ASP A 60 -10.88 -9.92 -1.42
CA ASP A 60 -11.97 -9.84 -0.43
C ASP A 60 -13.25 -9.28 -1.06
N VAL A 61 -13.13 -8.28 -1.95
CA VAL A 61 -14.27 -7.79 -2.78
C VAL A 61 -14.86 -8.93 -3.58
N ARG A 62 -14.04 -9.69 -4.32
CA ARG A 62 -14.52 -10.81 -5.14
C ARG A 62 -15.19 -11.90 -4.31
N GLN A 63 -14.64 -12.19 -3.14
CA GLN A 63 -15.18 -13.20 -2.24
C GLN A 63 -16.54 -12.79 -1.66
N LYS A 64 -16.73 -11.52 -1.30
CA LYS A 64 -17.92 -11.04 -0.57
C LYS A 64 -19.00 -10.43 -1.47
N LEU A 65 -18.60 -9.79 -2.56
CA LEU A 65 -19.47 -9.04 -3.47
C LEU A 65 -19.57 -9.66 -4.87
N GLY A 66 -18.77 -10.70 -5.16
CA GLY A 66 -18.74 -11.38 -6.45
C GLY A 66 -17.69 -10.83 -7.42
N ARG A 67 -17.39 -11.60 -8.47
CA ARG A 67 -16.33 -11.29 -9.45
C ARG A 67 -16.60 -10.01 -10.25
N ASP A 68 -17.88 -9.71 -10.48
CA ASP A 68 -18.32 -8.60 -11.34
C ASP A 68 -18.61 -7.32 -10.55
N ALA A 69 -18.33 -7.30 -9.23
CA ALA A 69 -18.66 -6.15 -8.37
C ALA A 69 -18.07 -4.82 -8.87
N PHE A 70 -16.87 -4.83 -9.44
CA PHE A 70 -16.23 -3.63 -10.00
C PHE A 70 -16.83 -3.14 -11.33
N TRP A 71 -17.61 -3.97 -12.01
CA TRP A 71 -18.25 -3.67 -13.29
C TRP A 71 -19.72 -3.33 -13.15
N ALA A 72 -20.39 -4.01 -12.22
CA ALA A 72 -21.82 -3.90 -12.01
C ALA A 72 -22.24 -2.67 -11.19
N GLN A 73 -21.30 -2.06 -10.47
CA GLN A 73 -21.57 -0.99 -9.51
C GLN A 73 -20.75 0.25 -9.87
N ASP A 74 -21.35 1.42 -9.71
CA ASP A 74 -20.57 2.65 -9.66
C ASP A 74 -19.73 2.70 -8.37
N ARG A 75 -18.88 3.73 -8.29
CA ARG A 75 -17.94 3.86 -7.17
C ARG A 75 -18.67 4.04 -5.83
N ASP A 76 -19.72 4.84 -5.78
CA ASP A 76 -20.37 5.17 -4.51
C ASP A 76 -21.17 3.97 -4.01
N GLU A 77 -21.86 3.26 -4.91
CA GLU A 77 -22.55 2.02 -4.58
C GLU A 77 -21.57 0.94 -4.09
N LEU A 78 -20.42 0.78 -4.75
CA LEU A 78 -19.37 -0.14 -4.30
C LEU A 78 -18.86 0.24 -2.91
N PHE A 79 -18.66 1.53 -2.65
CA PHE A 79 -18.18 2.05 -1.35
C PHE A 79 -19.20 1.93 -0.22
N ASP A 80 -20.50 1.95 -0.53
CA ASP A 80 -21.56 1.68 0.44
C ASP A 80 -21.70 0.18 0.72
N ARG A 81 -21.74 -0.64 -0.33
CA ARG A 81 -21.89 -2.11 -0.19
C ARG A 81 -20.69 -2.71 0.53
N ARG A 82 -19.47 -2.27 0.20
CA ARG A 82 -18.26 -2.74 0.88
C ARG A 82 -18.28 -2.45 2.39
N ARG A 83 -18.92 -1.35 2.82
CA ARG A 83 -19.09 -1.02 4.24
C ARG A 83 -20.03 -2.01 4.92
N ARG A 84 -21.15 -2.36 4.27
CA ARG A 84 -22.15 -3.30 4.82
C ARG A 84 -21.61 -4.71 5.02
N VAL A 85 -20.80 -5.20 4.08
CA VAL A 85 -20.24 -6.58 4.15
C VAL A 85 -18.84 -6.64 4.77
N GLY A 86 -18.29 -5.50 5.21
CA GLY A 86 -16.98 -5.42 5.84
C GLY A 86 -15.83 -5.87 4.94
N VAL A 87 -15.76 -5.37 3.71
CA VAL A 87 -14.60 -5.61 2.82
C VAL A 87 -13.34 -5.00 3.45
N ARG A 88 -12.25 -5.77 3.46
CA ARG A 88 -10.93 -5.30 3.93
C ARG A 88 -10.37 -4.21 3.01
N MET A 89 -9.72 -3.22 3.62
CA MET A 89 -9.09 -2.10 2.92
C MET A 89 -7.83 -1.65 3.66
N GLN A 90 -6.98 -0.89 2.98
CA GLN A 90 -5.83 -0.22 3.55
C GLN A 90 -5.82 1.27 3.14
N PRO A 91 -5.25 2.15 3.97
CA PRO A 91 -4.83 1.89 5.35
C PRO A 91 -6.02 1.68 6.31
N VAL A 92 -5.76 1.02 7.43
CA VAL A 92 -6.69 0.92 8.57
C VAL A 92 -6.46 2.10 9.52
N GLY A 93 -7.52 2.68 10.07
CA GLY A 93 -7.43 3.76 11.06
C GLY A 93 -6.85 5.07 10.49
N TRP A 94 -7.13 5.37 9.23
CA TRP A 94 -6.70 6.60 8.56
C TRP A 94 -7.90 7.50 8.29
N THR A 95 -7.70 8.80 8.48
CA THR A 95 -8.67 9.85 8.15
C THR A 95 -8.15 10.68 6.99
N ASP A 96 -9.05 11.14 6.13
CA ASP A 96 -8.67 12.00 5.01
C ASP A 96 -8.01 13.30 5.51
N GLY A 97 -6.88 13.66 4.91
CA GLY A 97 -6.04 14.79 5.33
C GLY A 97 -4.95 14.46 6.35
N ASP A 98 -4.99 13.31 7.03
CA ASP A 98 -3.93 12.92 7.98
C ASP A 98 -2.61 12.64 7.25
N VAL A 99 -1.49 12.95 7.92
CA VAL A 99 -0.16 12.52 7.49
C VAL A 99 -0.04 11.02 7.70
N PRO A 100 0.21 10.22 6.65
CA PRO A 100 0.31 8.77 6.80
C PRO A 100 1.47 8.35 7.71
N THR A 101 1.25 7.34 8.53
CA THR A 101 2.34 6.66 9.26
C THR A 101 3.04 5.64 8.37
N TRP A 102 4.25 5.21 8.77
CA TRP A 102 4.98 4.15 8.06
C TRP A 102 4.16 2.85 7.90
N PRO A 103 3.54 2.29 8.96
CA PRO A 103 2.69 1.11 8.82
C PRO A 103 1.54 1.29 7.82
N GLN A 104 0.88 2.46 7.84
CA GLN A 104 -0.23 2.76 6.94
C GLN A 104 0.23 2.80 5.49
N LEU A 105 1.34 3.49 5.21
CA LEU A 105 1.92 3.58 3.88
C LEU A 105 2.34 2.20 3.37
N LEU A 106 3.14 1.46 4.14
CA LEU A 106 3.69 0.17 3.72
C LEU A 106 2.58 -0.86 3.47
N ARG A 107 1.61 -0.99 4.39
CA ARG A 107 0.50 -1.94 4.23
C ARG A 107 -0.39 -1.57 3.03
N THR A 108 -0.52 -0.28 2.71
CA THR A 108 -1.26 0.16 1.52
C THR A 108 -0.52 -0.16 0.23
N ILE A 109 0.79 0.10 0.18
CA ILE A 109 1.65 -0.30 -0.95
C ILE A 109 1.57 -1.82 -1.17
N TYR A 110 1.61 -2.60 -0.10
CA TYR A 110 1.45 -4.05 -0.17
C TYR A 110 0.07 -4.47 -0.69
N CYS A 111 -1.01 -3.81 -0.24
CA CYS A 111 -2.36 -4.05 -0.76
C CYS A 111 -2.45 -3.79 -2.28
N VAL A 112 -1.87 -2.68 -2.76
CA VAL A 112 -1.78 -2.37 -4.20
C VAL A 112 -1.04 -3.48 -4.95
N ARG A 113 0.09 -3.97 -4.41
CA ARG A 113 0.86 -5.08 -4.99
C ARG A 113 0.02 -6.35 -5.09
N CYS A 114 -0.69 -6.73 -4.04
CA CYS A 114 -1.57 -7.90 -4.04
C CYS A 114 -2.72 -7.75 -5.04
N ASN A 115 -3.31 -6.55 -5.15
CA ASN A 115 -4.38 -6.28 -6.10
C ASN A 115 -3.94 -6.41 -7.55
N LEU A 116 -2.71 -5.98 -7.89
CA LEU A 116 -2.13 -6.20 -9.22
C LEU A 116 -2.13 -7.68 -9.61
N PHE A 117 -1.65 -8.55 -8.73
CA PHE A 117 -1.61 -10.00 -8.97
C PHE A 117 -2.99 -10.64 -9.07
N HIS A 118 -4.01 -10.00 -8.49
CA HIS A 118 -5.38 -10.46 -8.58
C HIS A 118 -6.16 -9.90 -9.78
N GLY A 119 -5.54 -9.10 -10.65
CA GLY A 119 -5.97 -8.89 -12.03
C GLY A 119 -7.44 -8.56 -12.22
N ALA A 120 -7.93 -7.49 -11.59
CA ALA A 120 -9.20 -6.89 -11.99
C ALA A 120 -8.92 -5.86 -13.09
N LYS A 121 -9.29 -6.17 -14.33
CA LYS A 121 -9.62 -5.10 -15.27
C LYS A 121 -10.86 -4.43 -14.67
N SER A 122 -10.80 -3.14 -14.38
CA SER A 122 -11.85 -2.37 -13.71
C SER A 122 -11.98 -1.03 -14.43
N PRO A 123 -13.15 -0.37 -14.47
CA PRO A 123 -13.27 1.01 -14.95
C PRO A 123 -12.27 1.98 -14.27
N GLN A 124 -11.72 1.59 -13.12
CA GLN A 124 -10.69 2.30 -12.36
C GLN A 124 -9.27 2.21 -12.95
N HIS A 125 -9.07 1.72 -14.18
CA HIS A 125 -7.74 1.57 -14.81
C HIS A 125 -6.81 2.78 -14.63
N GLY A 126 -7.33 4.02 -14.70
CA GLY A 126 -6.56 5.24 -14.45
C GLY A 126 -6.06 5.34 -13.01
N ARG A 127 -6.94 5.13 -12.03
CA ARG A 127 -6.61 5.12 -10.60
C ARG A 127 -5.69 3.95 -10.24
N ASP A 128 -5.96 2.75 -10.76
CA ASP A 128 -5.13 1.57 -10.51
C ASP A 128 -3.72 1.77 -11.05
N ARG A 129 -3.59 2.31 -12.26
CA ARG A 129 -2.29 2.70 -12.83
C ARG A 129 -1.55 3.69 -11.94
N ASP A 130 -2.26 4.70 -11.43
CA ASP A 130 -1.70 5.71 -10.55
C ASP A 130 -1.28 5.13 -9.19
N LEU A 131 -2.10 4.25 -8.59
CA LEU A 131 -1.76 3.55 -7.36
C LEU A 131 -0.45 2.77 -7.51
N VAL A 132 -0.31 2.03 -8.60
CA VAL A 132 0.86 1.20 -8.90
C VAL A 132 2.10 2.04 -9.17
N ARG A 133 1.96 3.09 -9.99
CA ARG A 133 3.08 3.96 -10.34
C ARG A 133 3.58 4.75 -9.12
N ARG A 134 2.66 5.32 -8.32
CA ARG A 134 3.01 6.12 -7.15
C ARG A 134 3.58 5.24 -6.04
N SER A 135 3.01 4.05 -5.79
CA SER A 135 3.53 3.12 -4.78
C SER A 135 4.95 2.68 -5.10
N GLY A 136 5.23 2.25 -6.35
CA GLY A 136 6.56 1.84 -6.76
C GLY A 136 7.60 2.97 -6.68
N ARG A 137 7.20 4.21 -7.00
CA ARG A 137 8.10 5.38 -6.88
C ARG A 137 8.44 5.71 -5.43
N ILE A 138 7.44 5.76 -4.55
CA ILE A 138 7.65 6.03 -3.12
C ILE A 138 8.55 4.98 -2.50
N LEU A 139 8.28 3.70 -2.79
CA LEU A 139 9.05 2.58 -2.27
C LEU A 139 10.51 2.62 -2.71
N ARG A 140 10.73 2.93 -3.99
CA ARG A 140 12.08 3.11 -4.54
C ARG A 140 12.81 4.25 -3.84
N MET A 141 12.16 5.40 -3.65
CA MET A 141 12.76 6.54 -2.94
C MET A 141 13.09 6.19 -1.50
N PHE A 142 12.21 5.47 -0.80
CA PHE A 142 12.47 5.00 0.57
C PHE A 142 13.73 4.12 0.63
N ILE A 143 13.82 3.12 -0.27
CA ILE A 143 14.98 2.21 -0.33
C ILE A 143 16.28 2.97 -0.65
N GLU A 144 16.25 3.81 -1.69
CA GLU A 144 17.45 4.51 -2.19
C GLU A 144 17.91 5.59 -1.20
N ARG A 145 16.99 6.42 -0.69
CA ARG A 145 17.33 7.55 0.18
C ARG A 145 17.47 7.16 1.64
N GLY A 146 16.71 6.16 2.11
CA GLY A 146 16.88 5.56 3.43
C GLY A 146 18.05 4.58 3.52
N ARG A 147 18.81 4.41 2.41
CA ARG A 147 19.99 3.54 2.29
C ARG A 147 19.72 2.13 2.80
N CYS A 148 18.54 1.59 2.49
CA CYS A 148 18.09 0.33 3.05
C CYS A 148 18.96 -0.87 2.68
N PHE A 149 19.75 -0.79 1.61
CA PHE A 149 20.73 -1.82 1.23
C PHE A 149 22.00 -1.82 2.09
N GLU A 150 22.27 -0.73 2.81
CA GLU A 150 23.37 -0.62 3.78
C GLU A 150 22.93 -1.07 5.18
N TRP A 151 21.68 -1.47 5.34
CA TRP A 151 21.17 -1.99 6.60
C TRP A 151 21.74 -3.38 6.82
N THR A 152 22.90 -3.41 7.47
CA THR A 152 23.41 -4.60 8.12
C THR A 152 22.84 -4.61 9.53
N ASP A 153 22.10 -5.66 9.85
CA ASP A 153 21.76 -6.01 11.22
C ASP A 153 22.77 -7.05 11.72
#